data_AF-A0A6G1YX42-F1
#
_entry.id   AF-A0A6G1YX42-F1
#
_cell.length_a   1.000
_cell.length_b   1.000
_cell.length_c   1.000
_cell.angle_alpha   90.00
_cell.angle_beta   90.00
_cell.angle_gamma   90.00
#
_symmetry.space_group_name_H-M   'P 1'
#
loop_
_entity.id
_entity.type
_entity.pdbx_description
1 polymer ?
#
loop_
_entity_poly.entity_id
_entity_poly.type
_entity_poly.pdbx_seq_one_letter_code
_entity_poly.pdbx_strand_id
1 'polypeptide(L)'
;MTRNSQAIFRVDFSLRREVFFVVIGAVLGAVTMVVPITFLYTGLGLPYYLTWMAFGHVIGVYSSPSSIIAGIAIHMITAISIGVAVGVFLYKTGILNISKLSNGLLYGLLAGSIVFVVFFIPVYQFILAPEITRTMAAVKVTTTSQGKEYATTTITTTSTPQYHYANNFTVIMIVWLLIHLVFGTVLGGVSSCISIRFGSRYRCAKCDISFSRIDSLQKHIQLVHGTTPIQLKRILILGGGFGGIEVLRQLQKAFQDDVDVDITLVSRDNFFLFTPMLPEVSSGMIETRHILTPVRTFCNRAKFYEADVDAIDLKNKHVVIAHAIGKQTRSHTLKYDYLVLALGGKTNFFGMTEVANNALTIKSIGDAIVLRNHIISMLEQADIEHEDIELRRSLMTFVIVGGGFSGVEVAGELNDFVRESIEHFYHNLDRIDARVILVNSGDRILPEVTDDLAQFALQQLKKNGVEVMLNTRLVGAAQDSVK
;
A
#
# COMPACT_ATOMS: atom_id res chain seq x y z
N MET A 1 -19.39 18.92 -29.66
CA MET A 1 -19.47 17.58 -29.03
C MET A 1 -19.92 17.74 -27.59
N THR A 2 -21.22 17.62 -27.37
CA THR A 2 -21.90 17.73 -26.06
C THR A 2 -21.55 16.52 -25.20
N ARG A 3 -20.71 16.71 -24.18
CA ARG A 3 -20.51 15.71 -23.11
C ARG A 3 -21.86 15.49 -22.43
N ASN A 4 -22.34 14.24 -22.50
CA ASN A 4 -23.53 13.79 -21.77
C ASN A 4 -23.51 14.27 -20.32
N SER A 5 -24.66 14.77 -19.89
CA SER A 5 -24.98 15.10 -18.52
C SER A 5 -24.68 13.94 -17.57
N GLN A 6 -23.80 14.23 -16.60
CA GLN A 6 -23.85 13.76 -15.21
C GLN A 6 -23.60 12.28 -14.93
N ALA A 7 -22.32 11.86 -14.99
CA ALA A 7 -21.85 10.93 -13.97
C ALA A 7 -21.81 11.70 -12.64
N ILE A 8 -22.81 11.48 -11.77
CA ILE A 8 -22.96 12.17 -10.48
C ILE A 8 -21.78 11.83 -9.52
N PHE A 9 -21.04 10.76 -9.81
CA PHE A 9 -19.85 10.32 -9.08
C PHE A 9 -18.89 9.54 -9.97
N ARG A 10 -17.63 9.43 -9.53
CA ARG A 10 -16.61 8.55 -10.12
C ARG A 10 -16.32 7.40 -9.17
N VAL A 11 -16.24 6.18 -9.66
CA VAL A 11 -15.76 5.05 -8.87
C VAL A 11 -14.25 4.96 -9.07
N ASP A 12 -13.47 5.25 -8.04
CA ASP A 12 -12.02 5.05 -8.06
C ASP A 12 -11.75 3.58 -7.67
N PHE A 13 -11.88 2.70 -8.67
CA PHE A 13 -11.64 1.26 -8.54
C PHE A 13 -10.67 0.85 -9.64
N SER A 14 -9.53 0.26 -9.27
CA SER A 14 -8.64 -0.31 -10.29
C SER A 14 -9.15 -1.71 -10.68
N LEU A 15 -9.22 -1.98 -12.00
CA LEU A 15 -9.55 -3.30 -12.57
C LEU A 15 -8.82 -4.44 -11.84
N ARG A 16 -7.55 -4.22 -11.49
CA ARG A 16 -6.71 -5.20 -10.79
C ARG A 16 -7.29 -5.61 -9.43
N ARG A 17 -7.86 -4.68 -8.66
CA ARG A 17 -8.41 -4.97 -7.33
C ARG A 17 -9.74 -5.72 -7.40
N GLU A 18 -10.61 -5.37 -8.33
CA GLU A 18 -11.94 -5.99 -8.43
C GLU A 18 -11.81 -7.46 -8.81
N VAL A 19 -11.05 -7.72 -9.87
CA VAL A 19 -10.75 -9.09 -10.31
C VAL A 19 -10.09 -9.87 -9.18
N PHE A 20 -9.14 -9.27 -8.47
CA PHE A 20 -8.48 -9.93 -7.34
C PHE A 20 -9.44 -10.32 -6.21
N PHE A 21 -10.38 -9.47 -5.82
CA PHE A 21 -11.36 -9.79 -4.76
C PHE A 21 -12.35 -10.88 -5.17
N VAL A 22 -12.78 -10.87 -6.44
CA VAL A 22 -13.65 -11.92 -6.98
C VAL A 22 -12.90 -13.25 -7.06
N VAL A 23 -11.61 -13.24 -7.44
CA VAL A 23 -10.75 -14.43 -7.42
C VAL A 23 -10.61 -15.01 -6.00
N ILE A 24 -10.38 -14.17 -4.99
CA ILE A 24 -10.35 -14.64 -3.58
C ILE A 24 -11.70 -15.25 -3.19
N GLY A 25 -12.80 -14.59 -3.55
CA GLY A 25 -14.15 -15.11 -3.32
C GLY A 25 -14.37 -16.47 -3.98
N ALA A 26 -13.94 -16.64 -5.23
CA ALA A 26 -14.06 -17.90 -5.96
C ALA A 26 -13.20 -19.02 -5.36
N VAL A 27 -11.96 -18.71 -4.95
CA VAL A 27 -11.06 -19.66 -4.27
C VAL A 27 -11.69 -20.13 -2.96
N LEU A 28 -12.19 -19.22 -2.12
CA LEU A 28 -12.86 -19.59 -0.87
C LEU A 28 -14.17 -20.33 -1.12
N GLY A 29 -14.93 -19.92 -2.14
CA GLY A 29 -16.12 -20.64 -2.60
C GLY A 29 -15.80 -22.10 -2.94
N ALA A 30 -14.74 -22.34 -3.71
CA ALA A 30 -14.32 -23.69 -4.09
C ALA A 30 -13.94 -24.55 -2.88
N VAL A 31 -13.21 -23.98 -1.91
CA VAL A 31 -12.90 -24.67 -0.64
C VAL A 31 -14.18 -25.02 0.12
N THR A 32 -15.16 -24.11 0.18
CA THR A 32 -16.43 -24.38 0.88
C THR A 32 -17.28 -25.47 0.23
N MET A 33 -17.10 -25.75 -1.07
CA MET A 33 -17.80 -26.85 -1.75
C MET A 33 -17.34 -28.23 -1.29
N VAL A 34 -16.12 -28.37 -0.75
CA VAL A 34 -15.55 -29.68 -0.36
C VAL A 34 -16.41 -30.38 0.70
N VAL A 35 -16.94 -29.62 1.66
CA VAL A 35 -17.76 -30.14 2.76
C VAL A 35 -19.09 -30.75 2.27
N PRO A 36 -19.96 -30.02 1.53
CA PRO A 36 -21.20 -30.60 1.04
C PRO A 36 -20.99 -31.69 -0.01
N ILE A 37 -19.90 -31.63 -0.81
CA ILE A 37 -19.50 -32.75 -1.68
C ILE A 37 -19.20 -33.99 -0.83
N THR A 38 -18.42 -33.84 0.23
CA THR A 38 -18.09 -34.95 1.15
C THR A 38 -19.36 -35.59 1.71
N PHE A 39 -20.30 -34.78 2.22
CA PHE A 39 -21.59 -35.28 2.71
C PHE A 39 -22.38 -36.03 1.63
N LEU A 40 -22.49 -35.48 0.42
CA LEU A 40 -23.18 -36.15 -0.69
C LEU A 40 -22.59 -37.54 -0.97
N TYR A 41 -21.27 -37.64 -1.14
CA TYR A 41 -20.65 -38.92 -1.47
C TYR A 41 -20.72 -39.92 -0.31
N THR A 42 -20.51 -39.48 0.93
CA THR A 42 -20.69 -40.36 2.10
C THR A 42 -22.13 -40.86 2.25
N GLY A 43 -23.12 -40.02 1.98
CA GLY A 43 -24.54 -40.39 2.04
C GLY A 43 -24.95 -41.37 0.94
N LEU A 44 -24.25 -41.36 -0.20
CA LEU A 44 -24.40 -42.34 -1.27
C LEU A 44 -23.60 -43.64 -1.04
N GLY A 45 -22.92 -43.77 0.11
CA GLY A 45 -22.07 -44.93 0.41
C GLY A 45 -20.79 -44.99 -0.41
N LEU A 46 -20.34 -43.85 -0.95
CA LEU A 46 -19.16 -43.73 -1.80
C LEU A 46 -17.99 -43.10 -1.05
N PRO A 47 -16.73 -43.39 -1.45
CA PRO A 47 -15.56 -42.71 -0.87
C PRO A 47 -15.64 -41.20 -1.10
N TYR A 48 -15.47 -40.41 -0.04
CA TYR A 48 -15.56 -38.94 -0.10
C TYR A 48 -14.54 -38.29 -1.05
N TYR A 49 -13.42 -38.98 -1.30
CA TYR A 49 -12.34 -38.52 -2.17
C TYR A 49 -12.50 -38.93 -3.63
N LEU A 50 -13.59 -39.63 -3.99
CA LEU A 50 -13.82 -40.17 -5.33
C LEU A 50 -13.83 -39.09 -6.42
N THR A 51 -14.46 -37.94 -6.16
CA THR A 51 -14.49 -36.81 -7.10
C THR A 51 -13.10 -36.26 -7.38
N TRP A 52 -12.26 -36.14 -6.35
CA TRP A 52 -10.91 -35.60 -6.46
C TRP A 52 -10.00 -36.55 -7.24
N MET A 53 -10.08 -37.85 -6.98
CA MET A 53 -9.37 -38.85 -7.79
C MET A 53 -9.80 -38.79 -9.26
N ALA A 54 -11.11 -38.70 -9.53
CA ALA A 54 -11.62 -38.61 -10.89
C ALA A 54 -11.08 -37.38 -11.61
N PHE A 55 -11.02 -36.21 -10.97
CA PHE A 55 -10.37 -35.02 -11.54
C PHE A 55 -8.87 -35.24 -11.81
N GLY A 56 -8.14 -35.93 -10.93
CA GLY A 56 -6.75 -36.30 -11.18
C GLY A 56 -6.58 -37.20 -12.41
N HIS A 57 -7.48 -38.16 -12.60
CA HIS A 57 -7.47 -39.05 -13.76
C HIS A 57 -7.76 -38.32 -15.07
N VAL A 58 -8.61 -37.28 -15.05
CA VAL A 58 -8.88 -36.44 -16.24
C VAL A 58 -7.60 -35.83 -16.84
N ILE A 59 -6.57 -35.58 -16.03
CA ILE A 59 -5.26 -35.08 -16.49
C ILE A 59 -4.16 -36.14 -16.48
N GLY A 60 -4.53 -37.42 -16.40
CA GLY A 60 -3.61 -38.54 -16.51
C GLY A 60 -2.79 -38.87 -15.25
N VAL A 61 -3.19 -38.37 -14.06
CA VAL A 61 -2.53 -38.70 -12.79
C VAL A 61 -3.30 -39.81 -12.09
N TYR A 62 -2.82 -41.06 -12.17
CA TYR A 62 -3.56 -42.25 -11.70
C TYR A 62 -3.13 -42.79 -10.33
N SER A 63 -2.03 -42.30 -9.74
CA SER A 63 -1.56 -42.76 -8.43
C SER A 63 -2.40 -42.17 -7.30
N SER A 64 -2.92 -43.00 -6.40
CA SER A 64 -3.98 -42.62 -5.44
C SER A 64 -3.71 -41.36 -4.59
N PRO A 65 -2.55 -41.15 -3.94
CA PRO A 65 -2.33 -39.87 -3.25
C PRO A 65 -2.16 -38.69 -4.21
N SER A 66 -1.48 -38.90 -5.34
CA SER A 66 -1.19 -37.84 -6.31
C SER A 66 -2.43 -37.42 -7.11
N SER A 67 -3.35 -38.33 -7.40
CA SER A 67 -4.57 -38.07 -8.17
C SER A 67 -5.52 -37.18 -7.39
N ILE A 68 -5.62 -37.36 -6.07
CA ILE A 68 -6.39 -36.48 -5.18
C ILE A 68 -5.80 -35.07 -5.18
N ILE A 69 -4.47 -34.95 -5.01
CA ILE A 69 -3.77 -33.65 -5.00
C ILE A 69 -3.96 -32.94 -6.35
N ALA A 70 -3.77 -33.67 -7.45
CA ALA A 70 -3.97 -33.18 -8.81
C ALA A 70 -5.41 -32.72 -9.06
N GLY A 71 -6.40 -33.48 -8.57
CA GLY A 71 -7.81 -33.11 -8.69
C GLY A 71 -8.19 -31.86 -7.92
N ILE A 72 -7.69 -31.71 -6.69
CA ILE A 72 -7.86 -30.48 -5.91
C ILE A 72 -7.20 -29.30 -6.63
N ALA A 73 -5.98 -29.48 -7.15
CA ALA A 73 -5.28 -28.43 -7.88
C ALA A 73 -6.06 -27.93 -9.10
N ILE A 74 -6.59 -28.84 -9.93
CA ILE A 74 -7.45 -28.48 -11.08
C ILE A 74 -8.69 -27.72 -10.63
N HIS A 75 -9.33 -28.17 -9.55
CA HIS A 75 -10.52 -27.49 -9.04
C HIS A 75 -10.20 -26.06 -8.59
N MET A 76 -9.06 -25.85 -7.92
CA MET A 76 -8.59 -24.52 -7.54
C MET A 76 -8.24 -23.65 -8.75
N ILE A 77 -7.57 -24.20 -9.76
CA ILE A 77 -7.26 -23.48 -11.02
C ILE A 77 -8.54 -23.07 -11.75
N THR A 78 -9.53 -23.96 -11.78
CA THR A 78 -10.85 -23.70 -12.36
C THR A 78 -11.55 -22.57 -11.63
N ALA A 79 -11.54 -22.60 -10.29
CA ALA A 79 -12.12 -21.55 -9.46
C ALA A 79 -11.45 -20.19 -9.68
N ILE A 80 -10.11 -20.16 -9.78
CA ILE A 80 -9.36 -18.94 -10.10
C ILE A 80 -9.77 -18.42 -11.49
N SER A 81 -9.84 -19.29 -12.49
CA SER A 81 -10.21 -18.93 -13.87
C SER A 81 -11.63 -18.35 -13.96
N ILE A 82 -12.58 -18.99 -13.27
CA ILE A 82 -13.96 -18.48 -13.12
C ILE A 82 -13.94 -17.12 -12.41
N GLY A 83 -13.20 -16.99 -11.31
CA GLY A 83 -13.07 -15.73 -10.58
C GLY A 83 -12.52 -14.59 -11.45
N VAL A 84 -11.53 -14.87 -12.30
CA VAL A 84 -11.00 -13.90 -13.26
C VAL A 84 -12.05 -13.51 -14.29
N ALA A 85 -12.71 -14.49 -14.92
CA ALA A 85 -13.71 -14.23 -15.94
C ALA A 85 -14.90 -13.43 -15.40
N VAL A 86 -15.43 -13.83 -14.24
CA VAL A 86 -16.52 -13.13 -13.54
C VAL A 86 -16.07 -11.73 -13.13
N GLY A 87 -14.87 -11.58 -12.57
CA GLY A 87 -14.34 -10.27 -12.16
C GLY A 87 -14.16 -9.31 -13.34
N VAL A 88 -13.66 -9.79 -14.47
CA VAL A 88 -13.51 -8.96 -15.70
C VAL A 88 -14.88 -8.58 -16.26
N PHE A 89 -15.86 -9.49 -16.23
CA PHE A 89 -17.22 -9.20 -16.66
C PHE A 89 -17.88 -8.14 -15.77
N LEU A 90 -17.76 -8.25 -14.45
CA LEU A 90 -18.29 -7.27 -13.49
C LEU A 90 -17.70 -5.88 -13.75
N TYR A 91 -16.38 -5.79 -13.88
CA TYR A 91 -15.70 -4.53 -14.17
C TYR A 91 -16.16 -3.91 -15.50
N LYS A 92 -16.22 -4.69 -16.58
CA LYS A 92 -16.53 -4.17 -17.93
C LYS A 92 -17.98 -3.73 -18.06
N THR A 93 -18.89 -4.45 -17.42
CA THR A 93 -20.32 -4.16 -17.54
C THR A 93 -20.75 -3.04 -16.61
N GLY A 94 -20.07 -2.86 -15.46
CA GLY A 94 -20.44 -1.89 -14.43
C GLY A 94 -21.86 -2.10 -13.89
N ILE A 95 -22.49 -3.24 -14.22
CA ILE A 95 -23.92 -3.48 -14.02
C ILE A 95 -24.26 -3.49 -12.54
N LEU A 96 -23.33 -3.91 -11.68
CA LEU A 96 -23.56 -3.77 -10.26
C LEU A 96 -22.28 -3.63 -9.47
N ASN A 97 -22.47 -2.75 -8.52
CA ASN A 97 -21.54 -2.45 -7.47
C ASN A 97 -21.65 -3.53 -6.36
N ILE A 98 -20.68 -4.46 -6.31
CA ILE A 98 -20.57 -5.48 -5.25
C ILE A 98 -20.17 -4.89 -3.88
N SER A 99 -20.01 -3.57 -3.76
CA SER A 99 -19.84 -2.92 -2.45
C SER A 99 -21.09 -3.00 -1.57
N LYS A 100 -22.24 -3.42 -2.11
CA LYS A 100 -23.42 -3.75 -1.32
C LYS A 100 -23.49 -5.26 -1.18
N LEU A 101 -23.52 -5.75 0.07
CA LEU A 101 -23.57 -7.18 0.34
C LEU A 101 -24.77 -7.86 -0.35
N SER A 102 -25.93 -7.21 -0.40
CA SER A 102 -27.11 -7.73 -1.11
C SER A 102 -26.87 -7.94 -2.60
N ASN A 103 -26.18 -7.00 -3.25
CA ASN A 103 -25.83 -7.09 -4.67
C ASN A 103 -24.81 -8.20 -4.87
N GLY A 104 -23.79 -8.24 -4.01
CA GLY A 104 -22.81 -9.31 -3.92
C GLY A 104 -23.41 -10.70 -3.90
N LEU A 105 -24.33 -10.94 -2.97
CA LEU A 105 -25.01 -12.22 -2.82
C LEU A 105 -25.85 -12.55 -4.05
N LEU A 106 -26.61 -11.59 -4.60
CA LEU A 106 -27.38 -11.78 -5.82
C LEU A 106 -26.49 -12.21 -7.00
N TYR A 107 -25.33 -11.57 -7.18
CA TYR A 107 -24.36 -12.05 -8.17
C TYR A 107 -23.81 -13.39 -7.88
N GLY A 108 -23.45 -13.61 -6.62
CA GLY A 108 -22.93 -14.88 -6.19
C GLY A 108 -23.84 -16.00 -6.68
N LEU A 109 -25.13 -15.88 -6.39
CA LEU A 109 -26.15 -16.83 -6.83
C LEU A 109 -26.26 -16.94 -8.36
N LEU A 110 -26.24 -15.82 -9.09
CA LEU A 110 -26.26 -15.83 -10.56
C LEU A 110 -25.01 -16.49 -11.16
N ALA A 111 -23.82 -16.15 -10.68
CA ALA A 111 -22.54 -16.71 -11.10
C ALA A 111 -22.49 -18.20 -10.79
N GLY A 112 -22.90 -18.62 -9.58
CA GLY A 112 -23.00 -20.03 -9.20
C GLY A 112 -23.95 -20.81 -10.12
N SER A 113 -25.12 -20.22 -10.44
CA SER A 113 -26.09 -20.83 -11.37
C SER A 113 -25.54 -20.95 -12.79
N ILE A 114 -24.85 -19.93 -13.28
CA ILE A 114 -24.22 -19.95 -14.61
C ILE A 114 -23.09 -20.98 -14.65
N VAL A 115 -22.23 -21.03 -13.62
CA VAL A 115 -21.17 -22.05 -13.52
C VAL A 115 -21.78 -23.44 -13.49
N PHE A 116 -22.88 -23.65 -12.76
CA PHE A 116 -23.56 -24.94 -12.75
C PHE A 116 -24.05 -25.35 -14.15
N VAL A 117 -24.80 -24.47 -14.82
CA VAL A 117 -25.46 -24.79 -16.09
C VAL A 117 -24.47 -24.86 -17.25
N VAL A 118 -23.59 -23.88 -17.37
CA VAL A 118 -22.72 -23.69 -18.55
C VAL A 118 -21.41 -24.46 -18.43
N PHE A 119 -20.90 -24.65 -17.20
CA PHE A 119 -19.62 -25.32 -16.98
C PHE A 119 -19.80 -26.72 -16.37
N PHE A 120 -20.45 -26.83 -15.21
CA PHE A 120 -20.49 -28.09 -14.48
C PHE A 120 -21.31 -29.16 -15.19
N ILE A 121 -22.52 -28.87 -15.69
CA ILE A 121 -23.35 -29.88 -16.38
C ILE A 121 -22.59 -30.51 -17.57
N PRO A 122 -22.03 -29.74 -18.52
CA PRO A 122 -21.26 -30.33 -19.63
C PRO A 122 -20.02 -31.11 -19.16
N VAL A 123 -19.23 -30.54 -18.25
CA VAL A 123 -18.03 -31.22 -17.72
C VAL A 123 -18.42 -32.52 -17.03
N TYR A 124 -19.49 -32.51 -16.26
CA TYR A 124 -19.96 -33.69 -15.56
C TYR A 124 -20.44 -34.76 -16.55
N GLN A 125 -21.29 -34.41 -17.51
CA GLN A 125 -21.87 -35.36 -18.46
C GLN A 125 -20.82 -35.98 -19.38
N PHE A 126 -19.92 -35.18 -19.94
CA PHE A 126 -18.99 -35.63 -20.98
C PHE A 126 -17.65 -36.09 -20.44
N ILE A 127 -17.25 -35.66 -19.24
CA ILE A 127 -15.91 -35.92 -18.69
C ILE A 127 -16.01 -36.66 -17.35
N LEU A 128 -16.65 -36.06 -16.35
CA LEU A 128 -16.53 -36.54 -14.98
C LEU A 128 -17.34 -37.82 -14.71
N ALA A 129 -18.56 -37.95 -15.22
CA ALA A 129 -19.38 -39.14 -15.01
C ALA A 129 -18.78 -40.41 -15.64
N PRO A 130 -18.29 -40.38 -16.90
CA PRO A 130 -17.50 -41.48 -17.44
C PRO A 130 -16.26 -41.82 -16.59
N GLU A 131 -15.54 -40.79 -16.13
CA GLU A 131 -14.29 -40.99 -15.40
C GLU A 131 -14.50 -41.51 -13.96
N ILE A 132 -15.55 -41.04 -13.27
CA ILE A 132 -15.98 -41.60 -11.98
C ILE A 132 -16.29 -43.09 -12.16
N THR A 133 -16.99 -43.47 -13.23
CA THR A 133 -17.33 -44.89 -13.50
C THR A 133 -16.07 -45.73 -13.68
N ARG A 134 -15.10 -45.26 -14.47
CA ARG A 134 -13.79 -45.94 -14.65
C ARG A 134 -13.01 -46.03 -13.34
N THR A 135 -12.95 -44.94 -12.58
CA THR A 135 -12.25 -44.86 -11.30
C THR A 135 -12.83 -45.85 -10.29
N MET A 136 -14.15 -45.95 -10.21
CA MET A 136 -14.83 -46.89 -9.32
C MET A 136 -14.58 -48.35 -9.71
N ALA A 137 -14.55 -48.65 -11.01
CA ALA A 137 -14.20 -49.98 -11.50
C ALA A 137 -12.75 -50.36 -11.11
N ALA A 138 -11.79 -49.44 -11.25
CA ALA A 138 -10.39 -49.66 -10.89
C ALA A 138 -10.17 -49.86 -9.38
N VAL A 139 -10.88 -49.08 -8.54
CA VAL A 139 -10.82 -49.23 -7.07
C VAL A 139 -11.39 -50.59 -6.64
N LYS A 140 -12.51 -51.03 -7.24
CA LYS A 140 -13.13 -52.33 -6.92
C LYS A 140 -12.21 -53.51 -7.24
N VAL A 141 -11.46 -53.42 -8.35
CA VAL A 141 -10.47 -54.43 -8.77
C VAL A 141 -9.28 -54.54 -7.80
N THR A 142 -8.85 -53.43 -7.22
CA THR A 142 -7.70 -53.40 -6.29
C THR A 142 -8.07 -53.99 -4.91
N THR A 143 -9.30 -53.81 -4.43
CA THR A 143 -9.81 -54.48 -3.22
C THR A 143 -9.98 -55.99 -3.38
N THR A 144 -10.22 -56.48 -4.61
CA THR A 144 -10.34 -57.92 -4.89
C THR A 144 -8.99 -58.64 -5.05
N SER A 145 -7.88 -57.92 -5.28
CA SER A 145 -6.56 -58.53 -5.53
C SER A 145 -5.63 -58.59 -4.30
N GLN A 146 -5.98 -57.92 -3.19
CA GLN A 146 -5.26 -58.06 -1.92
C GLN A 146 -6.00 -59.06 -1.01
N GLY A 147 -5.68 -60.34 -1.18
CA GLY A 147 -6.25 -61.43 -0.40
C GLY A 147 -5.96 -61.31 1.10
N LYS A 148 -7.04 -61.21 1.89
CA LYS A 148 -7.17 -61.88 3.19
C LYS A 148 -8.61 -62.38 3.31
N GLU A 149 -8.75 -63.71 3.40
CA GLU A 149 -10.01 -64.40 3.72
C GLU A 149 -10.54 -63.92 5.07
N TYR A 150 -11.73 -63.32 5.09
CA TYR A 150 -12.61 -63.33 6.25
C TYR A 150 -14.06 -63.44 5.80
N ALA A 151 -14.70 -64.48 6.34
CA ALA A 151 -16.14 -64.79 6.40
C ALA A 151 -17.07 -64.07 5.41
N THR A 152 -17.55 -64.86 4.46
CA THR A 152 -18.70 -64.62 3.58
C THR A 152 -19.92 -64.16 4.38
N THR A 153 -20.07 -62.86 4.58
CA THR A 153 -21.39 -62.24 4.69
C THR A 153 -21.76 -61.83 3.28
N THR A 154 -22.62 -62.60 2.64
CA THR A 154 -23.21 -62.27 1.35
C THR A 154 -24.00 -60.98 1.51
N ILE A 155 -23.35 -59.83 1.27
CA ILE A 155 -24.08 -58.59 1.01
C ILE A 155 -24.59 -58.73 -0.42
N THR A 156 -25.86 -59.10 -0.54
CA THR A 156 -26.64 -59.03 -1.77
C THR A 156 -26.68 -57.56 -2.21
N THR A 157 -25.64 -57.09 -2.89
CA THR A 157 -25.64 -55.79 -3.58
C THR A 157 -26.19 -56.03 -4.98
N THR A 158 -27.51 -56.12 -5.09
CA THR A 158 -28.24 -56.13 -6.37
C THR A 158 -28.24 -54.77 -7.09
N SER A 159 -27.43 -53.80 -6.64
CA SER A 159 -27.17 -52.56 -7.36
C SER A 159 -25.67 -52.34 -7.44
N THR A 160 -25.12 -52.41 -8.66
CA THR A 160 -23.81 -51.81 -8.92
C THR A 160 -23.87 -50.32 -8.54
N PRO A 161 -22.78 -49.68 -8.13
CA PRO A 161 -22.80 -48.23 -7.85
C PRO A 161 -23.31 -47.39 -9.04
N GLN A 162 -23.16 -47.94 -10.25
CA GLN A 162 -23.74 -47.47 -11.51
C GLN A 162 -25.28 -47.42 -11.50
N TYR A 163 -25.95 -48.34 -10.79
CA TYR A 163 -27.41 -48.38 -10.59
C TYR A 163 -27.92 -47.25 -9.66
N HIS A 164 -27.15 -46.87 -8.63
CA HIS A 164 -27.54 -45.76 -7.72
C HIS A 164 -27.41 -44.39 -8.37
N TYR A 165 -26.41 -44.19 -9.25
CA TYR A 165 -26.20 -42.94 -9.98
C TYR A 165 -27.25 -42.70 -11.07
N ALA A 166 -27.64 -43.75 -11.81
CA ALA A 166 -28.60 -43.65 -12.90
C ALA A 166 -30.04 -43.35 -12.42
N ASN A 167 -30.48 -43.99 -11.34
CA ASN A 167 -31.85 -43.82 -10.81
C ASN A 167 -32.04 -42.57 -9.93
N ASN A 168 -30.95 -41.90 -9.54
CA ASN A 168 -30.99 -40.68 -8.71
C ASN A 168 -30.46 -39.45 -9.45
N PHE A 169 -30.37 -39.48 -10.79
CA PHE A 169 -29.80 -38.38 -11.58
C PHE A 169 -30.40 -37.01 -11.21
N THR A 170 -31.72 -36.91 -11.11
CA THR A 170 -32.41 -35.68 -10.74
C THR A 170 -32.01 -35.19 -9.34
N VAL A 171 -31.96 -36.09 -8.36
CA VAL A 171 -31.56 -35.76 -6.98
C VAL A 171 -30.11 -35.30 -6.93
N ILE A 172 -29.22 -36.00 -7.63
CA ILE A 172 -27.79 -35.65 -7.72
C ILE A 172 -27.63 -34.27 -8.37
N MET A 173 -28.34 -33.99 -9.46
CA MET A 173 -28.31 -32.66 -10.12
C MET A 173 -28.84 -31.55 -9.22
N ILE A 174 -29.90 -31.79 -8.44
CA ILE A 174 -30.41 -30.83 -7.45
C ILE A 174 -29.35 -30.54 -6.38
N VAL A 175 -28.70 -31.57 -5.83
CA VAL A 175 -27.66 -31.37 -4.83
C VAL A 175 -26.47 -30.61 -5.41
N TRP A 176 -26.04 -30.93 -6.64
CA TRP A 176 -24.98 -30.18 -7.31
C TRP A 176 -25.36 -28.73 -7.59
N LEU A 177 -26.60 -28.44 -7.95
CA LEU A 177 -27.08 -27.06 -8.05
C LEU A 177 -26.93 -26.35 -6.69
N LEU A 178 -27.40 -26.96 -5.60
CA LEU A 178 -27.26 -26.39 -4.25
C LEU A 178 -25.80 -26.13 -3.86
N ILE A 179 -24.89 -27.06 -4.16
CA ILE A 179 -23.44 -26.89 -3.93
C ILE A 179 -22.90 -25.67 -4.70
N HIS A 180 -23.30 -25.49 -5.96
CA HIS A 180 -22.87 -24.34 -6.76
C HIS A 180 -23.53 -23.03 -6.31
N LEU A 181 -24.74 -23.07 -5.76
CA LEU A 181 -25.35 -21.90 -5.10
C LEU A 181 -24.59 -21.52 -3.82
N VAL A 182 -24.09 -22.49 -3.04
CA VAL A 182 -23.20 -22.25 -1.90
C VAL A 182 -21.90 -21.60 -2.37
N PHE A 183 -21.24 -22.16 -3.39
CA PHE A 183 -20.06 -21.56 -4.02
C PHE A 183 -20.31 -20.10 -4.42
N GLY A 184 -21.43 -19.88 -5.13
CA GLY A 184 -21.85 -18.57 -5.57
C GLY A 184 -22.02 -17.60 -4.40
N THR A 185 -22.78 -18.00 -3.39
CA THR A 185 -23.04 -17.20 -2.19
C THR A 185 -21.75 -16.79 -1.49
N VAL A 186 -20.80 -17.72 -1.34
CA VAL A 186 -19.47 -17.45 -0.73
C VAL A 186 -18.66 -16.51 -1.61
N LEU A 187 -18.59 -16.75 -2.93
CA LEU A 187 -17.92 -15.88 -3.88
C LEU A 187 -18.44 -14.45 -3.79
N GLY A 188 -19.78 -14.28 -3.84
CA GLY A 188 -20.44 -12.99 -3.77
C GLY A 188 -20.26 -12.29 -2.43
N GLY A 189 -20.44 -13.01 -1.32
CA GLY A 189 -20.31 -12.46 0.03
C GLY A 189 -18.88 -12.04 0.36
N VAL A 190 -17.90 -12.91 0.11
CA VAL A 190 -16.48 -12.63 0.36
C VAL A 190 -15.98 -11.47 -0.50
N SER A 191 -16.24 -11.52 -1.81
CA SER A 191 -15.82 -10.44 -2.72
C SER A 191 -16.41 -9.10 -2.32
N SER A 192 -17.67 -9.09 -1.84
CA SER A 192 -18.32 -7.88 -1.32
C SER A 192 -17.71 -7.38 -0.03
N CYS A 193 -17.49 -8.26 0.95
CA CYS A 193 -16.85 -7.88 2.22
C CYS A 193 -15.45 -7.28 2.00
N ILE A 194 -14.65 -7.89 1.12
CA ILE A 194 -13.32 -7.40 0.78
C ILE A 194 -13.42 -6.08 -0.01
N SER A 195 -14.37 -5.97 -0.94
CA SER A 195 -14.62 -4.73 -1.71
C SER A 195 -15.07 -3.56 -0.82
N ILE A 196 -15.92 -3.82 0.17
CA ILE A 196 -16.35 -2.84 1.18
C ILE A 196 -15.16 -2.38 2.02
N ARG A 197 -14.33 -3.33 2.46
CA ARG A 197 -13.22 -3.05 3.36
C ARG A 197 -12.03 -2.37 2.68
N PHE A 198 -11.78 -2.68 1.40
CA PHE A 198 -10.51 -2.33 0.73
C PHE A 198 -10.66 -1.76 -0.69
N GLY A 199 -11.87 -1.76 -1.27
CA GLY A 199 -12.06 -1.68 -2.71
C GLY A 199 -12.61 -0.37 -3.25
N SER A 200 -13.78 0.07 -2.77
CA SER A 200 -14.54 1.10 -3.47
C SER A 200 -14.41 2.46 -2.80
N ARG A 201 -13.73 3.37 -3.48
CA ARG A 201 -13.79 4.80 -3.15
C ARG A 201 -14.73 5.49 -4.13
N TYR A 202 -15.94 5.77 -3.67
CA TYR A 202 -16.91 6.57 -4.40
C TYR A 202 -16.55 8.03 -4.29
N ARG A 203 -16.13 8.62 -5.40
CA ARG A 203 -15.65 9.99 -5.45
C ARG A 203 -16.73 10.94 -5.92
N CYS A 204 -16.99 11.98 -5.13
CA CYS A 204 -17.87 13.05 -5.55
C CYS A 204 -17.21 13.87 -6.67
N ALA A 205 -17.91 14.07 -7.78
CA ALA A 205 -17.36 14.81 -8.92
C ALA A 205 -17.24 16.34 -8.68
N LYS A 206 -17.92 16.88 -7.65
CA LYS A 206 -17.94 18.31 -7.34
C LYS A 206 -16.82 18.72 -6.38
N CYS A 207 -16.56 17.92 -5.35
CA CYS A 207 -15.60 18.26 -4.28
C CYS A 207 -14.38 17.33 -4.23
N ASP A 208 -14.32 16.31 -5.08
CA ASP A 208 -13.21 15.34 -5.22
C ASP A 208 -12.92 14.48 -3.97
N ILE A 209 -13.86 14.46 -3.02
CA ILE A 209 -13.83 13.65 -1.80
C ILE A 209 -14.31 12.22 -2.08
N SER A 210 -13.65 11.21 -1.51
CA SER A 210 -14.06 9.81 -1.59
C SER A 210 -14.78 9.30 -0.35
N PHE A 211 -15.74 8.40 -0.57
CA PHE A 211 -16.50 7.67 0.45
C PHE A 211 -16.31 6.16 0.27
N SER A 212 -16.37 5.38 1.35
CA SER A 212 -16.32 3.91 1.29
C SER A 212 -17.64 3.29 0.85
N ARG A 213 -18.75 4.05 0.94
CA ARG A 213 -20.10 3.58 0.65
C ARG A 213 -20.79 4.48 -0.35
N ILE A 214 -21.49 3.86 -1.31
CA ILE A 214 -22.25 4.58 -2.34
C ILE A 214 -23.40 5.39 -1.74
N ASP A 215 -24.02 4.86 -0.70
CA ASP A 215 -25.10 5.48 0.06
C ASP A 215 -24.61 6.68 0.89
N SER A 216 -23.40 6.63 1.47
CA SER A 216 -22.75 7.81 2.06
C SER A 216 -22.52 8.90 1.02
N LEU A 217 -22.03 8.54 -0.17
CA LEU A 217 -21.87 9.48 -1.27
C LEU A 217 -23.23 10.06 -1.72
N GLN A 218 -24.27 9.24 -1.88
CA GLN A 218 -25.60 9.71 -2.26
C GLN A 218 -26.15 10.71 -1.23
N LYS A 219 -26.01 10.38 0.06
CA LYS A 219 -26.35 11.28 1.17
C LYS A 219 -25.53 12.57 1.10
N HIS A 220 -24.23 12.49 0.82
CA HIS A 220 -23.37 13.66 0.62
C HIS A 220 -23.84 14.53 -0.54
N ILE A 221 -24.13 13.95 -1.71
CA ILE A 221 -24.64 14.71 -2.86
C ILE A 221 -25.96 15.40 -2.51
N GLN A 222 -26.87 14.71 -1.82
CA GLN A 222 -28.16 15.27 -1.44
C GLN A 222 -28.03 16.38 -0.40
N LEU A 223 -27.29 16.16 0.68
CA LEU A 223 -27.21 17.08 1.81
C LEU A 223 -26.22 18.21 1.60
N VAL A 224 -25.10 17.98 0.90
CA VAL A 224 -24.02 18.98 0.72
C VAL A 224 -24.14 19.71 -0.61
N HIS A 225 -24.68 19.06 -1.64
CA HIS A 225 -24.79 19.60 -2.99
C HIS A 225 -26.23 19.72 -3.53
N GLY A 226 -27.22 19.45 -2.67
CA GLY A 226 -28.63 19.63 -3.00
C GLY A 226 -29.07 21.09 -2.96
N THR A 227 -30.39 21.30 -3.02
CA THR A 227 -31.00 22.64 -3.07
C THR A 227 -30.86 23.41 -1.77
N THR A 228 -30.80 22.71 -0.62
CA THR A 228 -30.59 23.29 0.71
C THR A 228 -29.39 22.61 1.37
N PRO A 229 -28.16 23.11 1.14
CA PRO A 229 -26.96 22.51 1.69
C PRO A 229 -26.92 22.58 3.22
N ILE A 230 -26.53 21.48 3.86
CA ILE A 230 -26.27 21.43 5.30
C ILE A 230 -25.05 22.26 5.67
N GLN A 231 -25.02 22.75 6.91
CA GLN A 231 -23.81 23.37 7.46
C GLN A 231 -22.83 22.29 7.91
N LEU A 232 -21.66 22.26 7.26
CA LEU A 232 -20.59 21.32 7.60
C LEU A 232 -19.73 21.82 8.75
N LYS A 233 -19.30 20.89 9.62
CA LYS A 233 -18.22 21.10 10.59
C LYS A 233 -16.88 21.03 9.86
N ARG A 234 -16.14 22.13 9.87
CA ARG A 234 -14.91 22.30 9.08
C ARG A 234 -13.68 22.06 9.93
N ILE A 235 -12.90 21.05 9.59
CA ILE A 235 -11.60 20.77 10.18
C ILE A 235 -10.52 21.17 9.16
N LEU A 236 -9.75 22.20 9.50
CA LEU A 236 -8.66 22.71 8.68
C LEU A 236 -7.33 22.30 9.28
N ILE A 237 -6.52 21.58 8.52
CA ILE A 237 -5.18 21.13 8.89
C ILE A 237 -4.17 21.94 8.09
N LEU A 238 -3.22 22.59 8.77
CA LEU A 238 -2.15 23.34 8.14
C LEU A 238 -0.82 22.61 8.30
N GLY A 239 -0.24 22.16 7.20
CA GLY A 239 1.05 21.47 7.09
C GLY A 239 0.92 19.99 6.73
N GLY A 240 1.56 19.58 5.63
CA GLY A 240 1.59 18.19 5.13
C GLY A 240 2.74 17.32 5.64
N GLY A 241 3.35 17.68 6.77
CA GLY A 241 4.42 16.90 7.42
C GLY A 241 3.89 15.77 8.32
N PHE A 242 4.76 15.18 9.15
CA PHE A 242 4.43 14.05 10.03
C PHE A 242 3.15 14.27 10.85
N GLY A 243 3.07 15.38 11.59
CA GLY A 243 1.91 15.67 12.45
C GLY A 243 0.62 15.85 11.66
N GLY A 244 0.65 16.62 10.56
CA GLY A 244 -0.55 16.92 9.78
C GLY A 244 -1.08 15.70 9.02
N ILE A 245 -0.19 14.87 8.46
CA ILE A 245 -0.58 13.63 7.78
C ILE A 245 -1.15 12.62 8.77
N GLU A 246 -0.57 12.46 9.96
CA GLU A 246 -1.10 11.53 10.95
C GLU A 246 -2.48 11.97 11.46
N VAL A 247 -2.65 13.26 11.78
CA VAL A 247 -3.96 13.82 12.15
C VAL A 247 -4.97 13.61 11.02
N LEU A 248 -4.59 13.90 9.77
CA LEU A 248 -5.44 13.65 8.61
C LEU A 248 -5.88 12.18 8.52
N ARG A 249 -4.95 11.22 8.70
CA ARG A 249 -5.27 9.79 8.66
C ARG A 249 -6.29 9.40 9.72
N GLN A 250 -6.10 9.85 10.95
CA GLN A 250 -7.01 9.53 12.05
C GLN A 250 -8.40 10.16 11.87
N LEU A 251 -8.46 11.43 11.44
CA LEU A 251 -9.72 12.12 11.19
C LEU A 251 -10.50 11.48 10.03
N GLN A 252 -9.84 11.16 8.91
CA GLN A 252 -10.52 10.49 7.80
C GLN A 252 -11.05 9.11 8.20
N LYS A 253 -10.30 8.36 9.01
CA LYS A 253 -10.76 7.06 9.52
C LYS A 253 -11.98 7.22 10.43
N ALA A 254 -11.98 8.20 11.32
CA ALA A 254 -13.08 8.46 12.26
C ALA A 254 -14.35 8.96 11.54
N PHE A 255 -14.19 9.78 10.50
CA PHE A 255 -15.30 10.47 9.81
C PHE A 255 -15.52 9.96 8.36
N GLN A 256 -15.10 8.74 8.05
CA GLN A 256 -15.07 8.21 6.68
C GLN A 256 -16.43 8.30 5.96
N ASP A 257 -17.50 7.96 6.67
CA ASP A 257 -18.89 7.96 6.18
C ASP A 257 -19.75 9.11 6.75
N ASP A 258 -19.16 9.97 7.58
CA ASP A 258 -19.87 11.14 8.12
C ASP A 258 -19.87 12.26 7.08
N VAL A 259 -21.05 12.64 6.61
CA VAL A 259 -21.22 13.67 5.57
C VAL A 259 -21.29 15.09 6.13
N ASP A 260 -21.41 15.22 7.46
CA ASP A 260 -21.53 16.51 8.15
C ASP A 260 -20.15 17.13 8.44
N VAL A 261 -19.07 16.39 8.18
CA VAL A 261 -17.68 16.80 8.41
C VAL A 261 -16.94 17.05 7.09
N ASP A 262 -16.30 18.22 7.00
CA ASP A 262 -15.42 18.62 5.89
C ASP A 262 -13.98 18.73 6.40
N ILE A 263 -13.08 17.93 5.84
CA ILE A 263 -11.66 17.92 6.20
C ILE A 263 -10.89 18.57 5.05
N THR A 264 -10.08 19.57 5.38
CA THR A 264 -9.19 20.23 4.42
C THR A 264 -7.77 20.22 4.94
N LEU A 265 -6.82 19.77 4.12
CA LEU A 265 -5.39 19.90 4.36
C LEU A 265 -4.83 20.98 3.44
N VAL A 266 -4.08 21.91 4.01
CA VAL A 266 -3.28 22.89 3.29
C VAL A 266 -1.81 22.58 3.54
N SER A 267 -1.01 22.50 2.49
CA SER A 267 0.44 22.37 2.60
C SER A 267 1.09 23.17 1.49
N ARG A 268 2.23 23.81 1.78
CA ARG A 268 3.04 24.45 0.74
C ARG A 268 3.54 23.42 -0.26
N ASP A 269 4.04 22.30 0.26
CA ASP A 269 4.57 21.21 -0.55
C ASP A 269 3.48 20.19 -0.88
N ASN A 270 3.46 19.69 -2.13
CA ASN A 270 2.52 18.66 -2.58
C ASN A 270 2.95 17.21 -2.25
N PHE A 271 4.03 17.06 -1.49
CA PHE A 271 4.55 15.78 -1.02
C PHE A 271 4.79 15.82 0.49
N PHE A 272 4.63 14.66 1.11
CA PHE A 272 5.17 14.35 2.41
C PHE A 272 6.65 13.98 2.24
N LEU A 273 7.51 14.59 3.06
CA LEU A 273 8.94 14.33 3.12
C LEU A 273 9.26 13.51 4.37
N PHE A 274 9.81 12.31 4.20
CA PHE A 274 10.34 11.51 5.31
C PHE A 274 11.72 12.03 5.71
N THR A 275 11.72 13.13 6.48
CA THR A 275 12.94 13.85 6.88
C THR A 275 14.03 13.02 7.56
N PRO A 276 13.75 11.90 8.28
CA PRO A 276 14.81 11.09 8.88
C PRO A 276 15.80 10.51 7.87
N MET A 277 15.43 10.40 6.59
CA MET A 277 16.28 9.84 5.54
C MET A 277 16.92 10.91 4.64
N LEU A 278 16.94 12.18 5.08
CA LEU A 278 17.62 13.26 4.35
C LEU A 278 19.15 13.12 4.31
N PRO A 279 19.84 12.67 5.39
CA PRO A 279 21.29 12.46 5.35
C PRO A 279 21.72 11.53 4.21
N GLU A 280 21.02 10.41 4.01
CA GLU A 280 21.31 9.40 2.99
C GLU A 280 21.03 9.91 1.56
N VAL A 281 20.08 10.86 1.41
CA VAL A 281 19.88 11.56 0.14
C VAL A 281 21.03 12.53 -0.13
N SER A 282 21.60 13.15 0.91
CA SER A 282 22.70 14.11 0.77
C SER A 282 24.04 13.44 0.41
N SER A 283 24.24 12.17 0.78
CA SER A 283 25.35 11.34 0.28
C SER A 283 25.03 10.72 -1.10
N GLY A 284 23.75 10.55 -1.42
CA GLY A 284 23.29 9.87 -2.64
C GLY A 284 23.19 8.35 -2.49
N MET A 285 23.25 7.83 -1.26
CA MET A 285 23.00 6.42 -0.96
C MET A 285 21.57 6.01 -1.32
N ILE A 286 20.61 6.94 -1.24
CA ILE A 286 19.25 6.75 -1.72
C ILE A 286 18.78 7.90 -2.60
N GLU A 287 17.90 7.59 -3.56
CA GLU A 287 17.27 8.60 -4.39
C GLU A 287 16.16 9.38 -3.65
N THR A 288 15.99 10.65 -4.01
CA THR A 288 14.94 11.54 -3.48
C THR A 288 13.54 10.93 -3.56
N ARG A 289 13.23 10.19 -4.63
CA ARG A 289 11.92 9.54 -4.83
C ARG A 289 11.58 8.51 -3.75
N HIS A 290 12.56 7.95 -3.05
CA HIS A 290 12.35 6.93 -2.02
C HIS A 290 11.81 7.53 -0.70
N ILE A 291 12.04 8.82 -0.46
CA ILE A 291 11.65 9.50 0.79
C ILE A 291 10.47 10.45 0.61
N LEU A 292 9.86 10.42 -0.58
CA LEU A 292 8.76 11.28 -0.99
C LEU A 292 7.47 10.50 -1.20
N THR A 293 6.37 11.03 -0.68
CA THR A 293 5.04 10.51 -1.00
C THR A 293 4.10 11.67 -1.34
N PRO A 294 3.46 11.70 -2.52
CA PRO A 294 2.50 12.75 -2.85
C PRO A 294 1.41 12.87 -1.77
N VAL A 295 1.15 14.09 -1.28
CA VAL A 295 0.16 14.36 -0.21
C VAL A 295 -1.23 13.85 -0.60
N ARG A 296 -1.56 13.93 -1.91
CA ARG A 296 -2.83 13.45 -2.48
C ARG A 296 -3.08 11.97 -2.22
N THR A 297 -2.04 11.14 -2.07
CA THR A 297 -2.17 9.71 -1.72
C THR A 297 -2.81 9.51 -0.34
N PHE A 298 -2.64 10.48 0.56
CA PHE A 298 -3.24 10.46 1.90
C PHE A 298 -4.65 11.10 1.92
N CYS A 299 -4.98 11.97 0.96
CA CYS A 299 -6.21 12.77 0.93
C CYS A 299 -7.37 12.02 0.26
N ASN A 300 -7.87 10.98 0.94
CA ASN A 300 -8.94 10.14 0.43
C ASN A 300 -10.33 10.72 0.75
N ARG A 301 -10.51 11.26 1.96
CA ARG A 301 -11.77 11.84 2.47
C ARG A 301 -11.60 13.33 2.79
N ALA A 302 -10.54 13.96 2.29
CA ALA A 302 -10.21 15.36 2.53
C ALA A 302 -9.89 16.10 1.24
N LYS A 303 -10.14 17.42 1.26
CA LYS A 303 -9.65 18.35 0.24
C LYS A 303 -8.18 18.65 0.49
N PHE A 304 -7.44 18.88 -0.58
CA PHE A 304 -6.04 19.27 -0.51
C PHE A 304 -5.80 20.58 -1.28
N TYR A 305 -5.17 21.54 -0.61
CA TYR A 305 -4.65 22.75 -1.21
C TYR A 305 -3.12 22.76 -1.12
N GLU A 306 -2.48 22.80 -2.29
CA GLU A 306 -1.07 23.16 -2.40
C GLU A 306 -0.97 24.69 -2.38
N ALA A 307 -0.65 25.25 -1.22
CA ALA A 307 -0.68 26.69 -0.98
C ALA A 307 0.15 27.07 0.26
N ASP A 308 0.69 28.28 0.24
CA ASP A 308 1.26 28.94 1.41
C ASP A 308 0.14 29.46 2.33
N VAL A 309 0.44 29.53 3.63
CA VAL A 309 -0.44 30.15 4.63
C VAL A 309 0.07 31.56 4.89
N ASP A 310 -0.69 32.57 4.48
CA ASP A 310 -0.32 33.98 4.62
C ASP A 310 -0.72 34.54 6.00
N ALA A 311 -1.92 34.20 6.48
CA ALA A 311 -2.45 34.73 7.73
C ALA A 311 -3.40 33.75 8.41
N ILE A 312 -3.38 33.75 9.75
CA ILE A 312 -4.27 32.96 10.59
C ILE A 312 -5.02 33.91 11.52
N ASP A 313 -6.33 34.01 11.36
CA ASP A 313 -7.22 34.77 12.23
C ASP A 313 -7.96 33.81 13.16
N LEU A 314 -7.52 33.79 14.43
CA LEU A 314 -8.13 32.96 15.47
C LEU A 314 -9.46 33.52 15.99
N LYS A 315 -9.65 34.85 15.92
CA LYS A 315 -10.86 35.52 16.43
C LYS A 315 -12.03 35.30 15.48
N ASN A 316 -11.80 35.52 14.19
CA ASN A 316 -12.82 35.38 13.15
C ASN A 316 -12.82 33.98 12.50
N LYS A 317 -11.99 33.06 13.01
CA LYS A 317 -11.89 31.65 12.61
C LYS A 317 -11.72 31.42 11.10
N HIS A 318 -10.72 32.08 10.52
CA HIS A 318 -10.34 31.85 9.14
C HIS A 318 -8.83 31.91 8.92
N VAL A 319 -8.40 31.32 7.81
CA VAL A 319 -7.02 31.29 7.34
C VAL A 319 -6.98 31.83 5.92
N VAL A 320 -6.04 32.71 5.62
CA VAL A 320 -5.75 33.17 4.27
C VAL A 320 -4.63 32.31 3.71
N ILE A 321 -4.88 31.69 2.57
CA ILE A 321 -3.90 30.90 1.83
C ILE A 321 -3.61 31.57 0.50
N ALA A 322 -2.39 31.43 -0.02
CA ALA A 322 -2.00 31.92 -1.33
C ALA A 322 -1.34 30.82 -2.17
N HIS A 323 -1.63 30.81 -3.46
CA HIS A 323 -0.94 29.93 -4.41
C HIS A 323 -0.83 30.60 -5.78
N ALA A 324 0.15 30.15 -6.55
CA ALA A 324 0.33 30.60 -7.92
C ALA A 324 -0.69 29.93 -8.85
N ILE A 325 -1.36 30.74 -9.68
CA ILE A 325 -2.12 30.29 -10.86
C ILE A 325 -1.54 31.00 -12.07
N GLY A 326 -0.78 30.27 -12.89
CA GLY A 326 -0.01 30.87 -13.98
C GLY A 326 1.01 31.88 -13.43
N LYS A 327 0.97 33.12 -13.90
CA LYS A 327 1.85 34.21 -13.43
C LYS A 327 1.25 35.04 -12.27
N GLN A 328 0.05 34.70 -11.80
CA GLN A 328 -0.64 35.48 -10.76
C GLN A 328 -0.67 34.71 -9.44
N THR A 329 -0.46 35.43 -8.34
CA THR A 329 -0.76 34.90 -7.00
C THR A 329 -2.23 35.09 -6.71
N ARG A 330 -2.90 34.03 -6.25
CA ARG A 330 -4.32 34.04 -5.88
C ARG A 330 -4.47 33.66 -4.42
N SER A 331 -5.13 34.52 -3.66
CA SER A 331 -5.43 34.28 -2.25
C SER A 331 -6.86 33.75 -2.07
N HIS A 332 -7.03 32.83 -1.14
CA HIS A 332 -8.31 32.27 -0.74
C HIS A 332 -8.46 32.31 0.78
N THR A 333 -9.65 32.66 1.25
CA THR A 333 -9.97 32.61 2.69
C THR A 333 -10.72 31.31 3.02
N LEU A 334 -10.11 30.48 3.86
CA LEU A 334 -10.69 29.25 4.36
C LEU A 334 -11.21 29.45 5.79
N LYS A 335 -12.50 29.26 6.00
CA LYS A 335 -13.11 29.26 7.34
C LYS A 335 -12.98 27.89 7.98
N TYR A 336 -12.82 27.85 9.30
CA TYR A 336 -12.74 26.60 10.06
C TYR A 336 -13.59 26.65 11.33
N ASP A 337 -14.00 25.47 11.81
CA ASP A 337 -14.54 25.30 13.16
C ASP A 337 -13.47 24.75 14.10
N TYR A 338 -12.61 23.87 13.57
CA TYR A 338 -11.44 23.30 14.23
C TYR A 338 -10.21 23.53 13.36
N LEU A 339 -9.13 24.02 13.98
CA LEU A 339 -7.85 24.29 13.32
C LEU A 339 -6.76 23.41 13.92
N VAL A 340 -6.01 22.74 13.06
CA VAL A 340 -4.83 21.96 13.42
C VAL A 340 -3.60 22.66 12.85
N LEU A 341 -2.71 23.09 13.73
CA LEU A 341 -1.44 23.73 13.35
C LEU A 341 -0.32 22.68 13.35
N ALA A 342 0.07 22.23 12.17
CA ALA A 342 1.12 21.23 11.94
C ALA A 342 2.17 21.73 10.93
N LEU A 343 2.46 23.04 10.96
CA LEU A 343 3.32 23.75 10.00
C LEU A 343 4.81 23.40 10.11
N GLY A 344 5.20 22.64 11.13
CA GLY A 344 6.59 22.29 11.39
C GLY A 344 7.41 23.47 11.93
N GLY A 345 8.71 23.45 11.66
CA GLY A 345 9.66 24.48 12.10
C GLY A 345 10.63 24.85 10.98
N LYS A 346 11.27 26.01 11.14
CA LYS A 346 12.31 26.52 10.24
C LYS A 346 13.70 26.39 10.86
N THR A 347 14.73 26.38 10.03
CA THR A 347 16.12 26.50 10.50
C THR A 347 16.28 27.80 11.27
N ASN A 348 16.93 27.73 12.43
CA ASN A 348 17.19 28.88 13.29
C ASN A 348 18.69 29.18 13.29
N PHE A 349 19.06 30.35 12.81
CA PHE A 349 20.44 30.84 12.79
C PHE A 349 20.78 31.69 14.02
N PHE A 350 19.88 31.77 15.02
CA PHE A 350 20.09 32.49 16.29
C PHE A 350 20.46 33.97 16.12
N GLY A 351 20.00 34.60 15.03
CA GLY A 351 20.31 36.00 14.71
C GLY A 351 21.62 36.22 13.95
N MET A 352 22.43 35.18 13.71
CA MET A 352 23.68 35.25 12.94
C MET A 352 23.39 35.27 11.44
N THR A 353 23.35 36.47 10.86
CA THR A 353 22.99 36.65 9.43
C THR A 353 24.12 36.18 8.52
N GLU A 354 25.36 36.35 8.95
CA GLU A 354 26.56 35.86 8.29
C GLU A 354 26.57 34.33 8.19
N VAL A 355 26.08 33.61 9.21
CA VAL A 355 25.91 32.16 9.14
C VAL A 355 24.80 31.80 8.17
N ALA A 356 23.67 32.50 8.21
CA ALA A 356 22.56 32.26 7.29
C ALA A 356 22.94 32.44 5.80
N ASN A 357 23.88 33.33 5.51
CA ASN A 357 24.34 33.62 4.16
C ASN A 357 25.43 32.66 3.65
N ASN A 358 26.21 32.04 4.56
CA ASN A 358 27.38 31.23 4.20
C ASN A 358 27.22 29.73 4.51
N ALA A 359 26.18 29.32 5.25
CA ALA A 359 25.95 27.92 5.60
C ALA A 359 24.94 27.23 4.68
N LEU A 360 25.18 25.95 4.40
CA LEU A 360 24.19 25.06 3.81
C LEU A 360 23.32 24.44 4.93
N THR A 361 22.03 24.26 4.66
CA THR A 361 21.13 23.59 5.61
C THR A 361 20.83 22.16 5.18
N ILE A 362 20.03 21.44 5.97
CA ILE A 362 19.51 20.12 5.59
C ILE A 362 18.09 19.91 6.13
N LYS A 363 17.13 20.67 5.57
CA LYS A 363 15.72 20.65 6.02
C LYS A 363 14.75 20.18 4.94
N SER A 364 15.16 20.27 3.69
CA SER A 364 14.39 19.97 2.50
C SER A 364 15.20 19.10 1.53
N ILE A 365 14.54 18.60 0.49
CA ILE A 365 15.22 17.89 -0.60
C ILE A 365 16.14 18.83 -1.38
N GLY A 366 15.73 20.09 -1.56
CA GLY A 366 16.57 21.09 -2.20
C GLY A 366 17.89 21.23 -1.47
N ASP A 367 17.84 21.27 -0.14
CA ASP A 367 19.04 21.33 0.70
C ASP A 367 19.96 20.12 0.49
N ALA A 368 19.41 18.90 0.52
CA ALA A 368 20.20 17.68 0.34
C ALA A 368 20.90 17.62 -1.03
N ILE A 369 20.20 18.04 -2.09
CA ILE A 369 20.76 18.11 -3.45
C ILE A 369 21.87 19.16 -3.53
N VAL A 370 21.63 20.35 -2.99
CA VAL A 370 22.62 21.44 -2.97
C VAL A 370 23.86 21.02 -2.21
N LEU A 371 23.70 20.41 -1.03
CA LEU A 371 24.79 19.92 -0.19
C LEU A 371 25.65 18.90 -0.95
N ARG A 372 25.03 17.88 -1.56
CA ARG A 372 25.75 16.87 -2.34
C ARG A 372 26.54 17.47 -3.49
N ASN A 373 25.90 18.33 -4.28
CA ASN A 373 26.53 18.95 -5.45
C ASN A 373 27.67 19.88 -5.04
N HIS A 374 27.52 20.60 -3.92
CA HIS A 374 28.55 21.47 -3.39
C HIS A 374 29.79 20.66 -2.97
N ILE A 375 29.60 19.56 -2.24
CA ILE A 375 30.70 18.68 -1.82
C ILE A 375 31.48 18.14 -3.03
N ILE A 376 30.77 17.61 -4.04
CA ILE A 376 31.40 17.14 -5.28
C ILE A 376 32.19 18.28 -5.94
N SER A 377 31.58 19.47 -6.03
CA SER A 377 32.25 20.64 -6.62
C SER A 377 33.51 21.07 -5.85
N MET A 378 33.55 20.88 -4.53
CA MET A 378 34.76 21.14 -3.74
C MET A 378 35.85 20.10 -4.01
N LEU A 379 35.49 18.82 -4.15
CA LEU A 379 36.44 17.76 -4.50
C LEU A 379 37.01 17.94 -5.91
N GLU A 380 36.19 18.31 -6.90
CA GLU A 380 36.66 18.64 -8.26
C GLU A 380 37.68 19.79 -8.25
N GLN A 381 37.44 20.83 -7.44
CA GLN A 381 38.37 21.95 -7.30
C GLN A 381 39.64 21.55 -6.55
N ALA A 382 39.53 20.70 -5.53
CA ALA A 382 40.69 20.21 -4.79
C ALA A 382 41.59 19.32 -5.65
N ASP A 383 41.02 18.51 -6.56
CA ASP A 383 41.78 17.58 -7.42
C ASP A 383 42.65 18.33 -8.44
N ILE A 384 42.17 19.46 -8.98
CA ILE A 384 42.93 20.30 -9.92
C ILE A 384 43.92 21.25 -9.23
N GLU A 385 43.77 21.49 -7.94
CA GLU A 385 44.67 22.37 -7.18
C GLU A 385 45.95 21.59 -6.82
N HIS A 386 47.09 22.12 -7.25
CA HIS A 386 48.39 21.47 -7.11
C HIS A 386 49.45 22.38 -6.47
N GLU A 387 49.24 23.71 -6.48
CA GLU A 387 50.23 24.69 -6.05
C GLU A 387 49.92 25.22 -4.65
N ASP A 388 48.64 25.54 -4.38
CA ASP A 388 48.19 26.04 -3.09
C ASP A 388 47.66 24.92 -2.19
N ILE A 389 48.57 24.39 -1.37
CA ILE A 389 48.30 23.29 -0.43
C ILE A 389 47.25 23.71 0.63
N GLU A 390 47.26 24.96 1.07
CA GLU A 390 46.33 25.44 2.11
C GLU A 390 44.92 25.61 1.53
N LEU A 391 44.80 26.18 0.33
CA LEU A 391 43.54 26.24 -0.40
C LEU A 391 42.97 24.85 -0.62
N ARG A 392 43.79 23.92 -1.14
CA ARG A 392 43.38 22.53 -1.34
C ARG A 392 42.87 21.86 -0.06
N ARG A 393 43.58 22.05 1.06
CA ARG A 393 43.12 21.55 2.37
C ARG A 393 41.79 22.18 2.78
N SER A 394 41.60 23.47 2.54
CA SER A 394 40.35 24.16 2.86
C SER A 394 39.15 23.61 2.06
N LEU A 395 39.36 23.30 0.77
CA LEU A 395 38.35 22.68 -0.10
C LEU A 395 37.95 21.27 0.36
N MET A 396 38.84 20.57 1.06
CA MET A 396 38.59 19.23 1.60
C MET A 396 38.13 19.22 3.06
N THR A 397 37.76 20.39 3.62
CA THR A 397 37.33 20.54 5.02
C THR A 397 35.84 20.88 5.09
N PHE A 398 35.06 20.02 5.75
CA PHE A 398 33.61 20.16 5.90
C PHE A 398 33.22 20.29 7.37
N VAL A 399 32.52 21.36 7.73
CA VAL A 399 32.12 21.65 9.12
C VAL A 399 30.60 21.50 9.29
N ILE A 400 30.19 20.61 10.18
CA ILE A 400 28.81 20.34 10.55
C ILE A 400 28.56 20.93 11.93
N VAL A 401 27.53 21.77 12.07
CA VAL A 401 27.22 22.46 13.33
C VAL A 401 25.94 21.89 13.96
N GLY A 402 26.08 21.35 15.16
CA GLY A 402 25.00 20.82 16.00
C GLY A 402 25.12 19.30 16.21
N GLY A 403 25.31 18.87 17.45
CA GLY A 403 25.49 17.46 17.80
C GLY A 403 24.21 16.70 18.12
N GLY A 404 23.04 17.13 17.65
CA GLY A 404 21.79 16.35 17.75
C GLY A 404 21.71 15.25 16.68
N PHE A 405 20.59 14.51 16.63
CA PHE A 405 20.39 13.41 15.66
C PHE A 405 20.83 13.77 14.24
N SER A 406 20.23 14.82 13.67
CA SER A 406 20.49 15.21 12.28
C SER A 406 21.95 15.57 12.01
N GLY A 407 22.62 16.28 12.92
CA GLY A 407 24.01 16.67 12.68
C GLY A 407 24.98 15.50 12.84
N VAL A 408 24.69 14.57 13.74
CA VAL A 408 25.46 13.32 13.89
C VAL A 408 25.31 12.42 12.67
N GLU A 409 24.08 12.23 12.19
CA GLU A 409 23.80 11.42 10.99
C GLU A 409 24.47 12.03 9.75
N VAL A 410 24.35 13.35 9.56
CA VAL A 410 24.99 14.06 8.44
C VAL A 410 26.52 13.97 8.53
N ALA A 411 27.10 14.13 9.72
CA ALA A 411 28.55 14.00 9.87
C ALA A 411 29.04 12.60 9.51
N GLY A 412 28.29 11.55 9.87
CA GLY A 412 28.61 10.18 9.48
C GLY A 412 28.48 9.95 7.98
N GLU A 413 27.31 10.22 7.41
CA GLU A 413 27.01 10.01 5.99
C GLU A 413 27.94 10.80 5.07
N LEU A 414 28.24 12.06 5.39
CA LEU A 414 29.14 12.88 4.58
C LEU A 414 30.60 12.45 4.72
N ASN A 415 31.02 11.96 5.89
CA ASN A 415 32.37 11.44 6.08
C ASN A 415 32.62 10.23 5.18
N ASP A 416 31.68 9.30 5.15
CA ASP A 416 31.77 8.12 4.31
C ASP A 416 31.73 8.52 2.84
N PHE A 417 30.77 9.37 2.45
CA PHE A 417 30.65 9.88 1.07
C PHE A 417 31.94 10.56 0.56
N VAL A 418 32.52 11.48 1.34
CA VAL A 418 33.73 12.21 0.95
C VAL A 418 34.91 11.27 0.82
N ARG A 419 35.16 10.43 1.84
CA ARG A 419 36.33 9.55 1.89
C ARG A 419 36.26 8.48 0.80
N GLU A 420 35.10 7.87 0.59
CA GLU A 420 34.90 6.88 -0.47
C GLU A 420 35.01 7.52 -1.86
N SER A 421 34.49 8.74 -2.05
CA SER A 421 34.60 9.43 -3.33
C SER A 421 36.07 9.70 -3.68
N ILE A 422 36.85 10.18 -2.71
CA ILE A 422 38.30 10.38 -2.89
C ILE A 422 38.99 9.07 -3.24
N GLU A 423 38.73 8.02 -2.48
CA GLU A 423 39.37 6.71 -2.67
C GLU A 423 39.11 6.10 -4.06
N HIS A 424 37.90 6.27 -4.61
CA HIS A 424 37.51 5.61 -5.85
C HIS A 424 37.65 6.46 -7.11
N PHE A 425 37.59 7.79 -7.00
CA PHE A 425 37.47 8.66 -8.18
C PHE A 425 38.56 9.73 -8.31
N TYR A 426 39.13 10.22 -7.19
CA TYR A 426 40.05 11.37 -7.21
C TYR A 426 41.49 10.93 -6.93
N HIS A 427 42.19 10.46 -7.97
CA HIS A 427 43.54 9.89 -7.85
C HIS A 427 44.62 10.87 -7.38
N ASN A 428 44.38 12.19 -7.48
CA ASN A 428 45.36 13.17 -7.00
C ASN A 428 45.17 13.48 -5.51
N LEU A 429 44.03 13.12 -4.91
CA LEU A 429 43.67 13.39 -3.52
C LEU A 429 43.96 12.18 -2.61
N ASP A 430 44.31 12.43 -1.35
CA ASP A 430 44.40 11.39 -0.31
C ASP A 430 43.20 11.52 0.64
N ARG A 431 42.51 10.41 0.93
CA ARG A 431 41.41 10.36 1.88
C ARG A 431 41.82 10.76 3.30
N ILE A 432 43.09 10.66 3.65
CA ILE A 432 43.62 11.07 4.97
C ILE A 432 43.55 12.59 5.14
N ASP A 433 43.66 13.35 4.05
CA ASP A 433 43.63 14.83 4.06
C ASP A 433 42.21 15.39 4.16
N ALA A 434 41.17 14.56 3.92
CA ALA A 434 39.78 14.96 4.06
C ALA A 434 39.38 15.09 5.53
N ARG A 435 38.78 16.24 5.87
CA ARG A 435 38.38 16.58 7.23
C ARG A 435 36.88 16.81 7.32
N VAL A 436 36.22 16.03 8.16
CA VAL A 436 34.81 16.21 8.51
C VAL A 436 34.74 16.53 10.00
N ILE A 437 34.27 17.73 10.33
CA ILE A 437 34.32 18.29 11.68
C ILE A 437 32.90 18.51 12.20
N LEU A 438 32.52 17.82 13.26
CA LEU A 438 31.27 18.03 13.98
C LEU A 438 31.50 18.97 15.17
N VAL A 439 30.89 20.15 15.14
CA VAL A 439 30.96 21.17 16.19
C VAL A 439 29.67 21.15 17.00
N ASN A 440 29.78 21.03 18.32
CA ASN A 440 28.65 21.03 19.23
C ASN A 440 28.92 21.89 20.48
N SER A 441 27.96 22.76 20.79
CA SER A 441 28.09 23.70 21.91
C SER A 441 27.99 23.06 23.29
N GLY A 442 27.39 21.87 23.38
CA GLY A 442 27.29 21.10 24.62
C GLY A 442 28.49 20.19 24.85
N ASP A 443 28.56 19.63 26.04
CA ASP A 443 29.58 18.68 26.49
C ASP A 443 29.43 17.27 25.88
N ARG A 444 28.31 17.00 25.18
CA ARG A 444 28.04 15.72 24.52
C ARG A 444 27.20 15.86 23.24
N ILE A 445 27.30 14.87 22.36
CA ILE A 445 26.38 14.67 21.23
C ILE A 445 25.16 13.85 21.66
N LEU A 446 24.11 13.85 20.84
CA LEU A 446 22.85 13.13 21.03
C LEU A 446 22.29 13.31 22.45
N PRO A 447 22.02 14.55 22.90
CA PRO A 447 21.51 14.78 24.25
C PRO A 447 20.17 14.09 24.53
N GLU A 448 19.45 13.66 23.49
CA GLU A 448 18.16 12.99 23.54
C GLU A 448 18.24 11.50 23.93
N VAL A 449 19.43 10.87 23.88
CA VAL A 449 19.61 9.45 24.24
C VAL A 449 20.38 9.29 25.56
N THR A 450 20.53 8.05 26.02
CA THR A 450 21.29 7.72 27.22
C THR A 450 22.79 7.99 27.03
N ASP A 451 23.47 8.29 28.13
CA ASP A 451 24.90 8.63 28.16
C ASP A 451 25.76 7.56 27.48
N ASP A 452 25.49 6.28 27.77
CA ASP A 452 26.21 5.15 27.17
C ASP A 452 26.08 5.10 25.65
N LEU A 453 24.88 5.40 25.10
CA LEU A 453 24.65 5.41 23.66
C LEU A 453 25.28 6.63 22.99
N ALA A 454 25.20 7.80 23.61
CA ALA A 454 25.87 9.00 23.13
C ALA A 454 27.40 8.82 23.09
N GLN A 455 27.97 8.21 24.14
CA GLN A 455 29.40 7.92 24.22
C GLN A 455 29.83 6.87 23.18
N PHE A 456 29.02 5.83 22.98
CA PHE A 456 29.25 4.85 21.91
C PHE A 456 29.28 5.54 20.53
N ALA A 457 28.28 6.37 20.22
CA ALA A 457 28.22 7.09 18.95
C ALA A 457 29.44 8.01 18.75
N LEU A 458 29.84 8.73 19.80
CA LEU A 458 31.03 9.60 19.77
C LEU A 458 32.30 8.80 19.44
N GLN A 459 32.46 7.62 20.06
CA GLN A 459 33.60 6.75 19.80
C GLN A 459 33.60 6.22 18.37
N GLN A 460 32.44 5.84 17.82
CA GLN A 460 32.35 5.37 16.44
C GLN A 460 32.66 6.48 15.43
N LEU A 461 32.10 7.69 15.61
CA LEU A 461 32.41 8.83 14.76
C LEU A 461 33.92 9.11 14.71
N LYS A 462 34.55 9.20 15.88
CA LYS A 462 36.01 9.42 15.97
C LYS A 462 36.81 8.29 15.34
N LYS A 463 36.41 7.04 15.55
CA LYS A 463 37.07 5.86 14.96
C LYS A 463 36.99 5.88 13.43
N ASN A 464 35.89 6.39 12.86
CA ASN A 464 35.68 6.50 11.42
C ASN A 464 36.27 7.79 10.80
N GLY A 465 36.99 8.59 11.59
CA GLY A 465 37.73 9.76 11.10
C GLY A 465 36.96 11.08 11.12
N VAL A 466 35.83 11.15 11.85
CA VAL A 466 35.14 12.43 12.13
C VAL A 466 35.81 13.12 13.31
N GLU A 467 36.22 14.38 13.11
CA GLU A 467 36.70 15.24 14.18
C GLU A 467 35.49 15.79 14.95
N VAL A 468 35.48 15.65 16.29
CA VAL A 468 34.36 16.12 17.11
C VAL A 468 34.81 17.15 18.12
N MET A 469 34.28 18.36 18.01
CA MET A 469 34.54 19.50 18.89
C MET A 469 33.34 19.75 19.82
N LEU A 470 33.47 19.30 21.07
CA LEU A 470 32.49 19.51 22.14
C LEU A 470 32.82 20.78 22.93
N ASN A 471 31.84 21.34 23.62
CA ASN A 471 31.94 22.63 24.33
C ASN A 471 32.39 23.78 23.42
N THR A 472 32.11 23.67 22.11
CA THR A 472 32.53 24.65 21.11
C THR A 472 31.29 25.23 20.44
N ARG A 473 31.15 26.54 20.53
CA ARG A 473 30.00 27.27 19.98
C ARG A 473 30.44 28.06 18.75
N LEU A 474 29.72 27.85 17.64
CA LEU A 474 29.80 28.71 16.47
C LEU A 474 29.40 30.14 16.85
N VAL A 475 30.24 31.11 16.49
CA VAL A 475 29.96 32.56 16.69
C VAL A 475 29.94 33.35 15.38
N GLY A 476 30.32 32.74 14.26
CA GLY A 476 30.16 33.34 12.94
C GLY A 476 30.69 32.49 11.80
N ALA A 477 30.39 32.89 10.56
CA ALA A 477 30.94 32.28 9.35
C ALA A 477 31.19 33.34 8.28
N ALA A 478 32.24 33.13 7.49
CA ALA A 478 32.54 33.84 6.26
C ALA A 478 32.58 32.84 5.09
N GLN A 479 32.91 33.33 3.89
CA GLN A 479 32.90 32.51 2.68
C GLN A 479 33.90 31.33 2.74
N ASP A 480 35.02 31.51 3.43
CA ASP A 480 36.16 30.58 3.47
C ASP A 480 36.53 30.15 4.90
N SER A 481 35.77 30.58 5.92
CA SER A 481 36.13 30.37 7.33
C SER A 481 34.93 30.30 8.25
N VAL A 482 35.09 29.55 9.35
CA VAL A 482 34.09 29.36 10.41
C VAL A 482 34.73 29.78 11.73
N LYS A 483 34.01 30.54 12.56
CA LYS A 483 34.51 31.14 13.82
C LYS A 483 33.81 30.58 15.05
#